data_AF-A0A7J8Z2B3-F1
#
_entry.id   AF-A0A7J8Z2B3-F1
#
_cell.length_a   1.000
_cell.length_b   1.000
_cell.length_c   1.000
_cell.angle_alpha   90.00
_cell.angle_beta   90.00
_cell.angle_gamma   90.00
#
_symmetry.space_group_name_H-M   'P 1'
#
loop_
_entity.id
_entity.type
_entity.pdbx_description
1 polymer ?
#
loop_
_entity_poly.entity_id
_entity_poly.type
_entity_poly.pdbx_seq_one_letter_code
_entity_poly.pdbx_strand_id
1 'polypeptide(L)' 'MLSGKDNSGFGWDEHKHMVVAEDVVWNSYISSHKAAGQFRNCSFPYYDQLTSIYAKD' A
#
# COMPACT_ATOMS: atom_id res chain seq x y z
N MET A 1 12.35 4.56 4.57
CA MET A 1 11.64 4.97 5.81
C MET A 1 10.16 4.71 5.58
N LEU A 2 9.46 3.96 6.44
CA LEU A 2 8.03 3.70 6.30
C LEU A 2 7.25 4.97 6.74
N SER A 3 7.12 5.99 5.88
CA SER A 3 6.30 7.16 6.21
C SER A 3 4.82 6.88 5.95
N GLY A 4 4.27 5.93 6.72
CA GLY A 4 2.82 5.83 6.91
C GLY A 4 2.39 6.93 7.87
N LYS A 5 2.12 8.13 7.36
CA LYS A 5 1.58 9.24 8.16
C LYS A 5 0.07 9.06 8.35
N ASP A 6 -0.35 7.86 8.75
CA ASP A 6 -1.70 7.54 9.19
C ASP A 6 -1.59 6.34 10.14
N ASN A 7 -2.33 6.37 11.23
CA ASN A 7 -2.33 5.36 12.31
C ASN A 7 -2.89 3.98 11.87
N SER A 8 -2.83 3.67 10.56
CA SER A 8 -3.43 2.50 9.92
C SER A 8 -2.56 1.25 10.00
N GLY A 9 -1.27 1.40 10.30
CA GLY A 9 -0.29 0.30 10.28
C GLY A 9 0.15 -0.12 8.87
N PHE A 10 -0.32 0.56 7.83
CA PHE A 10 0.11 0.37 6.45
C PHE A 10 1.21 1.37 6.07
N GLY A 11 2.13 0.91 5.24
CA GLY A 11 3.19 1.70 4.65
C GLY A 11 3.41 1.36 3.18
N TRP A 12 4.38 2.06 2.59
CA TRP A 12 4.80 1.89 1.21
C TRP A 12 6.26 1.44 1.15
N ASP A 13 6.54 0.38 0.41
CA ASP A 13 7.90 -0.03 0.07
C ASP A 13 8.29 0.62 -1.26
N GLU A 14 9.12 1.66 -1.20
CA GLU A 14 9.62 2.41 -2.36
C GLU A 14 10.49 1.57 -3.30
N HIS A 15 11.07 0.44 -2.86
CA HIS A 15 11.93 -0.39 -3.72
C HIS A 15 11.11 -1.43 -4.48
N LYS A 16 10.08 -1.97 -3.83
CA LYS A 16 9.17 -2.96 -4.42
C LYS A 16 7.93 -2.34 -5.03
N HIS A 17 7.74 -1.04 -4.81
CA HIS A 17 6.58 -0.26 -5.20
C HIS A 17 5.28 -0.95 -4.75
N MET A 18 5.17 -1.30 -3.47
CA MET A 18 4.03 -2.06 -2.95
C MET A 18 3.61 -1.63 -1.56
N VAL A 19 2.36 -1.93 -1.22
CA VAL A 19 1.82 -1.71 0.13
C VAL A 19 2.38 -2.79 1.07
N VAL A 20 2.95 -2.36 2.19
CA VAL A 20 3.51 -3.24 3.22
C VAL A 20 2.85 -2.96 4.57
N ALA A 21 2.61 -4.02 5.33
CA ALA A 21 2.09 -3.96 6.69
C ALA A 21 2.38 -5.28 7.40
N GLU A 22 2.24 -5.30 8.72
CA GLU A 22 2.30 -6.56 9.47
C GLU A 22 1.14 -7.48 9.10
N ASP A 23 1.36 -8.79 9.22
CA ASP A 23 0.36 -9.81 8.92
C ASP A 23 -0.94 -9.62 9.71
N VAL A 24 -0.85 -9.18 10.97
CA VAL A 24 -2.02 -8.88 11.81
C VAL A 24 -2.85 -7.73 11.25
N VAL A 25 -2.21 -6.69 10.70
CA VAL A 25 -2.86 -5.54 10.08
C VAL A 25 -3.54 -5.96 8.78
N TRP A 26 -2.83 -6.70 7.91
CA TRP A 26 -3.41 -7.27 6.69
C TRP A 26 -4.61 -8.18 6.97
N ASN A 27 -4.49 -9.11 7.92
CA ASN A 27 -5.55 -10.07 8.25
C ASN A 27 -6.79 -9.35 8.82
N SER A 28 -6.59 -8.37 9.69
CA SER A 28 -7.68 -7.54 10.22
C SER A 28 -8.38 -6.76 9.10
N TYR A 29 -7.61 -6.12 8.21
CA TYR A 29 -8.16 -5.34 7.10
C TYR A 29 -8.90 -6.22 6.08
N ILE A 30 -8.33 -7.35 5.66
CA ILE A 30 -8.93 -8.28 4.69
C ILE A 30 -10.20 -8.93 5.25
N SER A 31 -10.30 -9.10 6.58
CA SER A 31 -11.50 -9.68 7.20
C SER A 31 -12.77 -8.87 6.90
N SER A 32 -12.65 -7.55 6.82
CA SER A 32 -13.71 -6.62 6.43
C SER A 32 -13.68 -6.25 4.95
N HIS A 33 -12.50 -6.28 4.32
CA HIS A 33 -12.27 -5.89 2.92
C HIS A 33 -11.62 -7.02 2.13
N LYS A 34 -12.38 -8.09 1.85
CA LYS A 34 -11.84 -9.30 1.19
C LYS A 34 -11.12 -9.01 -0.13
N ALA A 35 -11.62 -8.05 -0.92
CA ALA A 35 -11.03 -7.65 -2.19
C ALA A 35 -9.64 -7.01 -2.05
N ALA A 36 -9.27 -6.52 -0.86
CA ALA A 36 -7.97 -5.92 -0.62
C ALA A 36 -6.84 -6.96 -0.56
N GLY A 37 -7.16 -8.25 -0.38
CA GLY A 37 -6.16 -9.32 -0.29
C GLY A 37 -5.28 -9.44 -1.54
N GLN A 38 -5.80 -9.05 -2.71
CA GLN A 38 -5.01 -9.02 -3.95
C GLN A 38 -3.82 -8.06 -3.85
N PHE A 39 -3.92 -7.00 -3.04
CA PHE A 39 -2.89 -5.96 -2.96
C PHE A 39 -1.70 -6.34 -2.07
N ARG A 40 -1.83 -7.38 -1.23
CA ARG A 40 -0.78 -7.78 -0.26
C ARG A 40 0.54 -8.20 -0.90
N ASN A 41 0.48 -8.80 -2.09
CA ASN A 41 1.65 -9.28 -2.82
C ASN A 41 1.77 -8.66 -4.22
N CYS A 42 1.07 -7.54 -4.46
CA CYS A 42 1.09 -6.86 -5.74
C CYS A 42 2.01 -5.64 -5.71
N SER A 43 2.94 -5.61 -6.65
CA SER A 43 3.76 -4.43 -6.97
C SER A 43 3.04 -3.53 -7.97
N PHE A 44 3.20 -2.23 -7.81
CA PHE A 44 2.71 -1.18 -8.69
C PHE A 44 3.90 -0.38 -9.24
N PRO A 45 4.65 -0.95 -10.21
CA PRO A 45 5.91 -0.37 -10.68
C PRO A 45 5.76 1.05 -11.24
N TYR A 46 4.58 1.41 -11.74
CA TYR A 46 4.31 2.73 -12.31
C TYR A 46 3.64 3.71 -11.35
N TYR A 47 3.47 3.35 -10.07
CA TYR A 47 2.75 4.19 -9.11
C TYR A 47 3.32 5.60 -9.04
N ASP A 48 4.63 5.77 -8.91
CA ASP A 48 5.26 7.08 -8.80
C ASP A 48 5.14 7.91 -10.09
N GLN A 49 5.24 7.25 -11.25
CA GLN A 49 5.09 7.91 -12.55
C GLN A 49 3.65 8.39 -12.75
N LEU A 50 2.68 7.55 -12.40
CA LEU A 50 1.26 7.89 -12.47
C LEU A 50 0.93 8.99 -11.47
N THR A 51 1.43 8.91 -10.23
CA THR A 51 1.29 9.97 -9.23
C THR A 51 1.89 11.28 -9.75
N SER A 52 3.06 11.28 -10.39
CA SER A 52 3.63 12.50 -10.98
C SER A 52 2.74 13.11 -12.10
N ILE A 53 2.06 12.27 -12.87
CA ILE A 53 1.15 12.72 -13.94
C ILE A 53 -0.18 13.24 -13.37
N TYR A 54 -0.75 12.52 -12.39
CA TYR A 54 -2.11 12.72 -11.90
C TYR A 54 -2.21 13.50 -10.59
N ALA A 55 -1.14 13.64 -9.81
CA ALA A 55 -1.13 14.46 -8.58
C ALA A 55 -0.98 15.97 -8.89
N LYS A 56 -1.42 16.40 -10.07
CA LYS A 56 -1.40 17.80 -10.50
C LYS A 56 -2.69 18.48 -10.03
N ASP A 57 -2.55 19.26 -8.94
CA ASP A 57 -3.48 20.21 -8.28
C ASP A 57 -4.97 19.81 -8.18
#